data_AF-A0A1L9AV92-F1
#
_entry.id   AF-A0A1L9AV92-F1
#
_cell.length_a   1.000
_cell.length_b   1.000
_cell.length_c   1.000
_cell.angle_alpha   90.00
_cell.angle_beta   90.00
_cell.angle_gamma   90.00
#
_symmetry.space_group_name_H-M   'P 1'
#
loop_
_entity.id
_entity.type
_entity.pdbx_description
1 polymer ?
#
loop_
_entity_poly.entity_id
_entity_poly.type
_entity_poly.pdbx_seq_one_letter_code
_entity_poly.pdbx_strand_id
1 'polypeptide(L)'
;MRIVTDAFLPKRQTDMAARERSLADEARSKLWLTLGLQGFLAAAYIEYFTALVGIPRGEWYWNLYDKLRERNEQPDLGERFKRLQHMPEGTFGREFWNYCQNRGISLPGHARALPVHSTVHDFVHMLSGYDISIWGEMLTTTFSLGFMFSAQARNYDPSRHKLVVPVRLLARLIPIPRLQRALERGSVMTVDLFGDWDPWKVMELPLEDVRRMYNIQPE
;
A
#
# COMPACT_ATOMS: atom_id res chain seq x y z
N MET A 1 -0.81 63.62 -2.77
CA MET A 1 -1.31 62.64 -1.78
C MET A 1 -1.16 61.24 -2.37
N ARG A 2 -0.66 60.27 -1.58
CA ARG A 2 -0.13 58.91 -1.92
C ARG A 2 1.29 58.94 -2.51
N ILE A 3 2.35 58.96 -1.70
CA ILE A 3 2.94 57.90 -0.84
C ILE A 3 3.49 56.73 -1.67
N VAL A 4 4.81 56.77 -1.76
CA VAL A 4 5.80 55.74 -2.07
C VAL A 4 5.57 54.48 -1.23
N THR A 5 5.31 53.33 -1.86
CA THR A 5 5.58 52.00 -1.29
C THR A 5 5.65 50.95 -2.40
N ASP A 6 6.73 50.95 -3.18
CA ASP A 6 7.07 49.80 -4.07
C ASP A 6 8.54 49.33 -3.90
N ALA A 7 9.24 49.78 -2.85
CA ALA A 7 10.67 49.51 -2.67
C ALA A 7 11.01 48.40 -1.64
N PHE A 8 10.04 47.79 -0.97
CA PHE A 8 10.31 46.81 0.11
C PHE A 8 9.36 45.61 0.14
N LEU A 9 9.11 44.99 -1.00
CA LEU A 9 8.69 43.59 -1.00
C LEU A 9 9.88 42.75 -1.44
N PRO A 10 10.49 41.93 -0.56
CA PRO A 10 11.39 40.90 -1.04
C PRO A 10 10.56 40.06 -2.01
N LYS A 11 10.99 39.96 -3.27
CA LYS A 11 10.55 38.90 -4.16
C LYS A 11 10.71 37.62 -3.34
N ARG A 12 9.60 37.04 -2.89
CA ARG A 12 9.58 35.64 -2.47
C ARG A 12 10.06 34.88 -3.69
N GLN A 13 11.35 34.59 -3.71
CA GLN A 13 11.85 33.43 -4.42
C GLN A 13 10.90 32.31 -4.01
N THR A 14 10.11 31.86 -4.97
CA THR A 14 9.33 30.64 -4.89
C THR A 14 10.32 29.48 -4.86
N ASP A 15 11.06 29.36 -3.75
CA ASP A 15 11.74 28.16 -3.31
C ASP A 15 10.70 27.23 -2.67
N MET A 16 9.71 26.86 -3.48
CA MET A 16 9.01 25.62 -3.28
C MET A 16 9.40 24.75 -4.48
N ALA A 17 10.48 24.00 -4.34
CA ALA A 17 10.47 22.65 -4.88
C ALA A 17 9.10 22.08 -4.51
N ALA A 18 8.25 21.85 -5.50
CA ALA A 18 6.89 21.39 -5.28
C ALA A 18 6.96 20.14 -4.41
N ARG A 19 6.64 20.28 -3.12
CA ARG A 19 6.70 19.17 -2.17
C ARG A 19 5.70 18.15 -2.69
N GLU A 20 6.22 17.04 -3.22
CA GLU A 20 5.37 16.04 -3.84
C GLU A 20 4.37 15.52 -2.80
N ARG A 21 3.09 15.42 -3.21
CA ARG A 21 2.02 14.98 -2.32
C ARG A 21 2.20 13.51 -1.95
N SER A 22 1.81 13.13 -0.74
CA SER A 22 1.82 11.73 -0.32
C SER A 22 0.75 10.94 -1.06
N LEU A 23 0.89 9.60 -1.17
CA LEU A 23 -0.16 8.78 -1.78
C LEU A 23 -1.51 8.92 -1.06
N ALA A 24 -1.50 9.18 0.25
CA ALA A 24 -2.71 9.42 1.02
C ALA A 24 -3.42 10.72 0.61
N ASP A 25 -2.66 11.76 0.23
CA ASP A 25 -3.20 13.03 -0.27
C ASP A 25 -3.73 12.93 -1.70
N GLU A 26 -3.25 11.95 -2.47
CA GLU A 26 -3.68 11.64 -3.84
C GLU A 26 -4.93 10.74 -3.86
N ALA A 27 -5.39 10.26 -2.70
CA ALA A 27 -6.61 9.49 -2.58
C ALA A 27 -7.85 10.37 -2.83
N ARG A 28 -8.66 10.00 -3.84
CA ARG A 28 -9.93 10.67 -4.14
C ARG A 28 -10.95 10.64 -2.98
N SER A 29 -10.84 9.68 -2.05
CA SER A 29 -11.58 9.73 -0.78
C SER A 29 -10.97 8.83 0.30
N LYS A 30 -11.04 9.28 1.56
CA LYS A 30 -10.57 8.54 2.74
C LYS A 30 -11.46 7.36 3.13
N LEU A 31 -12.70 7.30 2.64
CA LEU A 31 -13.63 6.18 2.86
C LEU A 31 -13.20 4.95 2.05
N TRP A 32 -12.59 5.16 0.88
CA TRP A 32 -12.06 4.09 0.04
C TRP A 32 -10.80 3.45 0.62
N LEU A 33 -9.98 4.20 1.37
CA LEU A 33 -8.81 3.67 2.11
C LEU A 33 -9.18 2.47 2.98
N THR A 34 -10.32 2.57 3.65
CA THR A 34 -10.78 1.56 4.59
C THR A 34 -11.51 0.43 3.86
N LEU A 35 -12.40 0.73 2.90
CA LEU A 35 -13.20 -0.31 2.24
C LEU A 35 -12.45 -1.10 1.16
N GLY A 36 -11.60 -0.46 0.36
CA GLY A 36 -10.90 -1.10 -0.76
C GLY A 36 -9.80 -2.05 -0.30
N LEU A 37 -9.00 -1.61 0.67
CA LEU A 37 -7.96 -2.44 1.25
C LEU A 37 -8.55 -3.62 2.04
N GLN A 38 -9.54 -3.37 2.88
CA GLN A 38 -10.03 -4.40 3.79
C GLN A 38 -11.00 -5.37 3.11
N GLY A 39 -11.72 -4.93 2.08
CA GLY A 39 -12.42 -5.83 1.17
C GLY A 39 -11.45 -6.80 0.52
N PHE A 40 -10.31 -6.31 0.03
CA PHE A 40 -9.29 -7.13 -0.61
C PHE A 40 -8.65 -8.15 0.35
N LEU A 41 -8.28 -7.73 1.57
CA LEU A 41 -7.78 -8.61 2.63
C LEU A 41 -8.81 -9.69 3.02
N ALA A 42 -10.10 -9.36 3.00
CA ALA A 42 -11.18 -10.31 3.26
C ALA A 42 -11.43 -11.26 2.08
N ALA A 43 -11.26 -10.81 0.84
CA ALA A 43 -11.54 -11.58 -0.37
C ALA A 43 -10.64 -12.81 -0.51
N ALA A 44 -9.33 -12.67 -0.28
CA ALA A 44 -8.39 -13.79 -0.34
C ALA A 44 -8.68 -14.84 0.76
N TYR A 45 -9.01 -14.38 1.97
CA TYR A 45 -9.45 -15.25 3.06
C TYR A 45 -10.77 -15.95 2.72
N ILE A 46 -11.76 -15.22 2.22
CA ILE A 46 -13.06 -15.78 1.82
C ILE A 46 -12.88 -16.76 0.66
N GLU A 47 -12.04 -16.48 -0.33
CA GLU A 47 -11.77 -17.37 -1.47
C GLU A 47 -11.11 -18.68 -1.02
N TYR A 48 -10.09 -18.60 -0.16
CA TYR A 48 -9.46 -19.80 0.40
C TYR A 48 -10.47 -20.67 1.17
N PHE A 49 -11.26 -20.07 2.07
CA PHE A 49 -12.21 -20.83 2.89
C PHE A 49 -13.42 -21.32 2.09
N THR A 50 -13.94 -20.54 1.13
CA THR A 50 -15.04 -20.98 0.25
C THR A 50 -14.60 -22.11 -0.67
N ALA A 51 -13.37 -22.06 -1.21
CA ALA A 51 -12.78 -23.17 -1.95
C ALA A 51 -12.59 -24.42 -1.07
N LEU A 52 -12.12 -24.25 0.18
CA LEU A 52 -11.92 -25.35 1.12
C LEU A 52 -13.22 -26.07 1.50
N VAL A 53 -14.35 -25.35 1.57
CA VAL A 53 -15.67 -25.91 1.93
C VAL A 53 -16.60 -26.15 0.73
N GLY A 54 -16.11 -26.00 -0.50
CA GLY A 54 -16.88 -26.29 -1.72
C GLY A 54 -18.01 -25.31 -2.03
N ILE A 55 -17.97 -24.08 -1.50
CA ILE A 55 -18.94 -23.04 -1.80
C ILE A 55 -18.54 -22.34 -3.12
N PRO A 56 -19.42 -22.25 -4.13
CA PRO A 56 -19.09 -21.64 -5.41
C PRO A 56 -18.77 -20.14 -5.26
N ARG A 57 -17.82 -19.65 -6.07
CA ARG A 57 -17.40 -18.24 -6.07
C ARG A 57 -18.62 -17.34 -6.30
N GLY A 58 -18.86 -16.39 -5.39
CA GLY A 58 -19.81 -15.32 -5.65
C GLY A 58 -19.21 -14.31 -6.64
N GLU A 59 -19.80 -14.19 -7.83
CA GLU A 59 -19.28 -13.26 -8.88
C GLU A 59 -19.47 -11.78 -8.51
N TRP A 60 -20.42 -11.46 -7.63
CA TRP A 60 -20.79 -10.07 -7.33
C TRP A 60 -19.62 -9.24 -6.75
N TYR A 61 -18.76 -9.85 -5.93
CA TYR A 61 -17.61 -9.18 -5.33
C TYR A 61 -16.52 -8.87 -6.37
N TRP A 62 -16.21 -9.83 -7.23
CA TRP A 62 -15.25 -9.66 -8.33
C TRP A 62 -15.75 -8.68 -9.39
N ASN A 63 -17.04 -8.71 -9.71
CA ASN A 63 -17.67 -7.76 -10.62
C ASN A 63 -17.66 -6.33 -10.06
N LEU A 64 -17.80 -6.16 -8.74
CA LEU A 64 -17.61 -4.86 -8.09
C LEU A 64 -16.15 -4.43 -8.18
N TYR A 65 -15.21 -5.34 -7.87
CA TYR A 65 -13.77 -5.09 -7.96
C TYR A 65 -13.33 -4.64 -9.36
N ASP A 66 -13.75 -5.34 -10.42
CA ASP A 66 -13.43 -4.98 -11.81
C ASP A 66 -13.99 -3.60 -12.20
N LYS A 67 -15.24 -3.32 -11.84
CA LYS A 67 -15.85 -1.99 -12.06
C LYS A 67 -15.12 -0.86 -11.34
N LEU A 68 -14.52 -1.13 -10.19
CA LEU A 68 -13.72 -0.15 -9.45
C LEU A 68 -12.36 0.10 -10.13
N ARG A 69 -11.75 -0.97 -10.67
CA ARG A 69 -10.47 -0.93 -11.38
C ARG A 69 -10.55 -0.14 -12.69
N GLU A 70 -11.67 -0.22 -13.40
CA GLU A 70 -11.91 0.49 -14.66
C GLU A 70 -12.03 2.02 -14.50
N ARG A 71 -12.27 2.53 -13.29
CA ARG A 71 -12.56 3.97 -13.05
C ARG A 71 -11.42 4.77 -12.43
N ASN A 72 -10.22 4.17 -12.28
CA ASN A 72 -9.13 4.75 -11.50
C ASN A 72 -7.97 5.33 -12.33
N GLU A 73 -8.28 6.02 -13.43
CA GLU A 73 -7.25 6.77 -14.17
C GLU A 73 -6.91 8.10 -13.48
N GLN A 74 -5.62 8.34 -13.29
CA GLN A 74 -5.01 9.56 -12.78
C GLN A 74 -3.71 9.83 -13.56
N PRO A 75 -3.79 10.50 -14.73
CA PRO A 75 -2.65 10.60 -15.67
C PRO A 75 -1.36 11.16 -15.05
N ASP A 76 -1.45 12.25 -14.28
CA ASP A 76 -0.28 12.88 -13.65
C ASP A 76 0.47 11.93 -12.71
N LEU A 77 -0.29 11.10 -11.99
CA LEU A 77 0.27 10.09 -11.10
C LEU A 77 0.81 8.89 -11.87
N GLY A 78 0.12 8.48 -12.94
CA GLY A 78 0.62 7.46 -13.86
C GLY A 78 2.01 7.83 -14.40
N GLU A 79 2.20 9.09 -14.80
CA GLU A 79 3.52 9.57 -15.25
C GLU A 79 4.56 9.64 -14.12
N ARG A 80 4.14 9.90 -12.87
CA ARG A 80 5.03 9.79 -11.70
C ARG A 80 5.51 8.36 -11.48
N PHE A 81 4.61 7.37 -11.52
CA PHE A 81 4.98 5.96 -11.43
C PHE A 81 5.79 5.47 -12.63
N LYS A 82 5.56 6.00 -13.84
CA LYS A 82 6.40 5.73 -15.01
C LYS A 82 7.83 6.20 -14.85
N ARG A 83 8.08 7.29 -14.11
CA ARG A 83 9.44 7.80 -13.90
C ARG A 83 10.31 6.84 -13.09
N LEU A 84 9.71 5.92 -12.32
CA LEU A 84 10.44 4.89 -11.57
C LEU A 84 11.29 3.98 -12.46
N GLN A 85 10.95 3.84 -13.76
CA GLN A 85 11.77 3.08 -14.72
C GLN A 85 13.19 3.65 -14.89
N HIS A 86 13.42 4.91 -14.55
CA HIS A 86 14.71 5.58 -14.68
C HIS A 86 15.52 5.58 -13.37
N MET A 87 14.96 5.06 -12.28
CA MET A 87 15.69 4.94 -11.01
C MET A 87 16.78 3.87 -11.11
N PRO A 88 17.86 3.99 -10.32
CA PRO A 88 18.93 2.98 -10.27
C PRO A 88 18.40 1.59 -9.91
N GLU A 89 18.98 0.54 -10.48
CA GLU A 89 18.64 -0.85 -10.14
C GLU A 89 18.85 -1.15 -8.65
N GLY A 90 17.98 -1.99 -8.07
CA GLY A 90 18.00 -2.31 -6.65
C GLY A 90 17.36 -1.27 -5.73
N THR A 91 17.03 -0.06 -6.23
CA THR A 91 16.23 0.91 -5.48
C THR A 91 14.77 0.46 -5.40
N PHE A 92 14.08 0.81 -4.31
CA PHE A 92 12.71 0.39 -4.08
C PHE A 92 11.76 0.78 -5.23
N GLY A 93 11.89 2.01 -5.74
CA GLY A 93 11.09 2.49 -6.86
C GLY A 93 11.39 1.73 -8.17
N ARG A 94 12.66 1.48 -8.48
CA ARG A 94 13.04 0.69 -9.67
C ARG A 94 12.54 -0.75 -9.57
N GLU A 95 12.65 -1.36 -8.40
CA GLU A 95 12.14 -2.71 -8.15
C GLU A 95 10.61 -2.77 -8.26
N PHE A 96 9.89 -1.71 -7.86
CA PHE A 96 8.44 -1.66 -8.03
C PHE A 96 8.03 -1.59 -9.50
N TRP A 97 8.72 -0.76 -10.29
CA TRP A 97 8.54 -0.74 -11.73
C TRP A 97 8.76 -2.14 -12.34
N ASN A 98 9.89 -2.79 -12.02
CA ASN A 98 10.20 -4.14 -12.50
C ASN A 98 9.13 -5.16 -12.05
N TYR A 99 8.67 -5.07 -10.80
CA TYR A 99 7.62 -5.92 -10.24
C TYR A 99 6.32 -5.83 -11.06
N CYS A 100 5.87 -4.61 -11.39
CA CYS A 100 4.67 -4.40 -12.18
C CYS A 100 4.82 -4.93 -13.61
N GLN A 101 5.93 -4.61 -14.29
CA GLN A 101 6.18 -5.02 -15.66
C GLN A 101 6.27 -6.54 -15.81
N ASN A 102 6.97 -7.21 -14.90
CA ASN A 102 7.17 -8.66 -14.96
C ASN A 102 5.89 -9.46 -14.66
N ARG A 103 4.92 -8.87 -13.96
CA ARG A 103 3.66 -9.53 -13.54
C ARG A 103 2.45 -9.05 -14.33
N GLY A 104 2.61 -8.14 -15.28
CA GLY A 104 1.49 -7.54 -16.02
C GLY A 104 0.55 -6.72 -15.15
N ILE A 105 1.02 -6.23 -14.00
CA ILE A 105 0.24 -5.39 -13.09
C ILE A 105 0.26 -3.97 -13.67
N SER A 106 -0.93 -3.39 -13.84
CA SER A 106 -1.05 -2.03 -14.36
C SER A 106 -0.57 -1.03 -13.31
N LEU A 107 0.30 -0.10 -13.72
CA LEU A 107 0.86 0.91 -12.82
C LEU A 107 -0.23 1.81 -12.24
N PRO A 108 -0.12 2.21 -10.97
CA PRO A 108 -1.10 3.10 -10.35
C PRO A 108 -1.33 4.37 -11.19
N GLY A 109 -2.59 4.78 -11.31
CA GLY A 109 -3.01 5.90 -12.14
C GLY A 109 -3.24 5.58 -13.62
N HIS A 110 -2.98 4.36 -14.09
CA HIS A 110 -3.34 3.90 -15.43
C HIS A 110 -4.66 3.12 -15.45
N ALA A 111 -5.23 2.96 -16.65
CA ALA A 111 -6.39 2.11 -16.89
C ALA A 111 -6.17 0.70 -16.32
N ARG A 112 -7.16 0.16 -15.62
CA ARG A 112 -7.13 -1.19 -15.02
C ARG A 112 -6.08 -1.38 -13.91
N ALA A 113 -5.46 -0.30 -13.43
CA ALA A 113 -4.67 -0.34 -12.21
C ALA A 113 -5.56 -0.39 -10.96
N LEU A 114 -5.02 -0.93 -9.88
CA LEU A 114 -5.65 -0.79 -8.58
C LEU A 114 -5.87 0.70 -8.26
N PRO A 115 -6.90 1.02 -7.45
CA PRO A 115 -7.00 2.30 -6.77
C PRO A 115 -5.64 2.75 -6.23
N VAL A 116 -5.27 4.01 -6.44
CA VAL A 116 -3.93 4.54 -6.07
C VAL A 116 -3.58 4.29 -4.61
N HIS A 117 -4.57 4.34 -3.73
CA HIS A 117 -4.39 4.08 -2.32
C HIS A 117 -4.16 2.59 -1.99
N SER A 118 -4.59 1.69 -2.88
CA SER A 118 -4.30 0.26 -2.82
C SER A 118 -2.89 -0.07 -3.30
N THR A 119 -2.14 0.88 -3.87
CA THR A 119 -0.73 0.64 -4.22
C THR A 119 0.13 0.31 -3.00
N VAL A 120 -0.25 0.79 -1.82
CA VAL A 120 0.40 0.38 -0.56
C VAL A 120 0.38 -1.14 -0.39
N HIS A 121 -0.71 -1.81 -0.80
CA HIS A 121 -0.80 -3.26 -0.74
C HIS A 121 0.22 -3.95 -1.67
N ASP A 122 0.39 -3.46 -2.91
CA ASP A 122 1.44 -3.96 -3.81
C ASP A 122 2.86 -3.76 -3.21
N PHE A 123 3.07 -2.64 -2.51
CA PHE A 123 4.31 -2.42 -1.76
C PHE A 123 4.48 -3.41 -0.61
N VAL A 124 3.40 -3.83 0.07
CA VAL A 124 3.50 -4.86 1.12
C VAL A 124 3.99 -6.18 0.52
N HIS A 125 3.51 -6.62 -0.65
CA HIS A 125 4.04 -7.81 -1.32
C HIS A 125 5.55 -7.71 -1.51
N MET A 126 6.01 -6.61 -2.09
CA MET A 126 7.43 -6.39 -2.34
C MET A 126 8.26 -6.36 -1.05
N LEU A 127 7.81 -5.63 -0.06
CA LEU A 127 8.55 -5.44 1.19
C LEU A 127 8.58 -6.73 2.01
N SER A 128 7.46 -7.46 2.08
CA SER A 128 7.33 -8.71 2.84
C SER A 128 7.97 -9.91 2.14
N GLY A 129 8.10 -9.87 0.82
CA GLY A 129 8.59 -10.98 -0.01
C GLY A 129 7.51 -11.99 -0.43
N TYR A 130 6.26 -11.79 -0.03
CA TYR A 130 5.16 -12.68 -0.40
C TYR A 130 4.68 -12.44 -1.84
N ASP A 131 4.47 -13.53 -2.58
CA ASP A 131 3.95 -13.48 -3.95
C ASP A 131 2.44 -13.13 -4.02
N ILE A 132 1.89 -13.13 -5.23
CA ILE A 132 0.48 -12.80 -5.54
C ILE A 132 -0.38 -14.06 -5.76
N SER A 133 0.09 -15.23 -5.33
CA SER A 133 -0.78 -16.42 -5.28
C SER A 133 -1.83 -16.24 -4.19
N ILE A 134 -2.91 -17.02 -4.22
CA ILE A 134 -3.92 -17.02 -3.14
C ILE A 134 -3.27 -17.17 -1.76
N TRP A 135 -2.23 -17.99 -1.66
CA TRP A 135 -1.49 -18.17 -0.42
C TRP A 135 -0.62 -16.95 -0.06
N GLY A 136 0.06 -16.36 -1.04
CA GLY A 136 0.80 -15.12 -0.88
C GLY A 136 -0.08 -13.95 -0.44
N GLU A 137 -1.31 -13.87 -0.95
CA GLU A 137 -2.31 -12.88 -0.53
C GLU A 137 -2.75 -13.06 0.93
N MET A 138 -3.00 -14.31 1.34
CA MET A 138 -3.28 -14.61 2.75
C MET A 138 -2.12 -14.21 3.65
N LEU A 139 -0.88 -14.54 3.27
CA LEU A 139 0.31 -14.20 4.04
C LEU A 139 0.55 -12.69 4.12
N THR A 140 0.43 -11.99 3.00
CA THR A 140 0.52 -10.52 2.91
C THR A 140 -0.53 -9.87 3.78
N THR A 141 -1.74 -10.42 3.78
CA THR A 141 -2.82 -9.98 4.66
C THR A 141 -2.47 -10.19 6.12
N THR A 142 -2.06 -11.40 6.51
CA THR A 142 -1.73 -11.71 7.91
C THR A 142 -0.55 -10.89 8.42
N PHE A 143 0.47 -10.68 7.57
CA PHE A 143 1.60 -9.79 7.85
C PHE A 143 1.15 -8.35 8.08
N SER A 144 0.23 -7.85 7.26
CA SER A 144 -0.36 -6.52 7.42
C SER A 144 -1.05 -6.34 8.77
N LEU A 145 -1.84 -7.34 9.18
CA LEU A 145 -2.51 -7.36 10.48
C LEU A 145 -1.53 -7.34 11.67
N GLY A 146 -0.27 -7.72 11.45
CA GLY A 146 0.79 -7.60 12.44
C GLY A 146 1.14 -6.14 12.70
N PHE A 147 1.57 -5.41 11.66
CA PHE A 147 2.04 -4.03 11.81
C PHE A 147 0.91 -3.02 12.04
N MET A 148 -0.28 -3.23 11.46
CA MET A 148 -1.46 -2.37 11.65
C MET A 148 -1.90 -2.27 13.12
N PHE A 149 -1.51 -3.23 13.95
CA PHE A 149 -1.89 -3.29 15.35
C PHE A 149 -0.69 -3.29 16.30
N SER A 150 0.46 -2.82 15.83
CA SER A 150 1.66 -2.62 16.64
C SER A 150 1.65 -1.18 17.20
N ALA A 151 1.45 -1.03 18.50
CA ALA A 151 1.42 0.28 19.15
C ALA A 151 2.79 0.98 19.14
N GLN A 152 3.86 0.23 18.87
CA GLN A 152 5.23 0.73 18.75
C GLN A 152 5.56 1.20 17.33
N ALA A 153 4.73 0.87 16.34
CA ALA A 153 4.95 1.27 14.96
C ALA A 153 4.70 2.77 14.78
N ARG A 154 5.57 3.43 14.01
CA ARG A 154 5.32 4.79 13.54
C ARG A 154 4.09 4.79 12.64
N ASN A 155 3.35 5.90 12.61
CA ASN A 155 2.09 6.06 11.88
C ASN A 155 0.94 5.17 12.37
N TYR A 156 1.09 4.47 13.50
CA TYR A 156 0.02 3.67 14.09
C TYR A 156 -1.17 4.55 14.48
N ASP A 157 -2.33 4.21 13.93
CA ASP A 157 -3.62 4.80 14.28
C ASP A 157 -4.70 3.71 14.33
N PRO A 158 -5.06 3.21 15.53
CA PRO A 158 -6.04 2.12 15.66
C PRO A 158 -7.43 2.51 15.15
N SER A 159 -7.73 3.80 15.01
CA SER A 159 -9.01 4.25 14.49
C SER A 159 -9.21 3.89 13.01
N ARG A 160 -8.11 3.73 12.26
CA ARG A 160 -8.10 3.37 10.83
C ARG A 160 -8.32 1.88 10.58
N HIS A 161 -8.09 1.05 11.59
CA HIS A 161 -8.02 -0.42 11.43
C HIS A 161 -9.20 -1.16 12.08
N LYS A 162 -10.19 -0.44 12.60
CA LYS A 162 -11.34 -1.02 13.32
C LYS A 162 -12.06 -2.12 12.55
N LEU A 163 -12.20 -1.95 11.24
CA LEU A 163 -12.92 -2.88 10.37
C LEU A 163 -12.17 -4.20 10.10
N VAL A 164 -10.85 -4.26 10.29
CA VAL A 164 -10.07 -5.52 10.17
C VAL A 164 -9.84 -6.24 11.49
N VAL A 165 -10.39 -5.74 12.59
CA VAL A 165 -10.33 -6.41 13.89
C VAL A 165 -10.86 -7.86 13.82
N PRO A 166 -12.02 -8.15 13.18
CA PRO A 166 -12.50 -9.54 13.06
C PRO A 166 -11.51 -10.44 12.28
N VAL A 167 -10.91 -9.92 11.21
CA VAL A 167 -9.93 -10.66 10.40
C VAL A 167 -8.67 -10.95 11.22
N ARG A 168 -8.19 -9.97 12.00
CA ARG A 168 -7.06 -10.15 12.91
C ARG A 168 -7.33 -11.23 13.95
N LEU A 169 -8.52 -11.23 14.55
CA LEU A 169 -8.90 -12.26 15.53
C LEU A 169 -8.89 -13.64 14.88
N LEU A 170 -9.46 -13.77 13.69
CA LEU A 170 -9.44 -15.02 12.94
C LEU A 170 -8.00 -15.46 12.62
N ALA A 171 -7.14 -14.57 12.12
CA ALA A 171 -5.75 -14.87 11.81
C ALA A 171 -4.94 -15.33 13.03
N ARG A 172 -5.26 -14.85 14.24
CA ARG A 172 -4.65 -15.31 15.50
C ARG A 172 -5.13 -16.68 15.94
N LEU A 173 -6.39 -17.03 15.64
CA LEU A 173 -7.00 -18.28 16.08
C LEU A 173 -6.72 -19.44 15.13
N ILE A 174 -6.39 -19.16 13.87
CA ILE A 174 -6.05 -20.20 12.88
C ILE A 174 -4.67 -20.81 13.21
N PRO A 175 -4.59 -22.12 13.51
CA PRO A 175 -3.34 -22.78 13.91
C PRO A 175 -2.49 -23.18 12.70
N ILE A 176 -2.23 -22.25 11.78
CA ILE A 176 -1.35 -22.46 10.62
C ILE A 176 -0.01 -21.77 10.90
N PRO A 177 1.10 -22.53 11.06
CA PRO A 177 2.40 -21.97 11.45
C PRO A 177 2.91 -20.85 10.54
N ARG A 178 2.69 -20.96 9.22
CA ARG A 178 3.15 -19.94 8.27
C ARG A 178 2.37 -18.63 8.38
N LEU A 179 1.07 -18.69 8.69
CA LEU A 179 0.27 -17.49 8.98
C LEU A 179 0.67 -16.87 10.33
N GLN A 180 0.92 -17.69 11.36
CA GLN A 180 1.41 -17.21 12.66
C GLN A 180 2.76 -16.48 12.50
N ARG A 181 3.70 -17.06 11.74
CA ARG A 181 4.97 -16.41 11.42
C ARG A 181 4.77 -15.09 10.66
N ALA A 182 3.87 -15.05 9.67
CA ALA A 182 3.57 -13.81 8.95
C ALA A 182 3.07 -12.72 9.92
N LEU A 183 2.17 -13.07 10.84
CA LEU A 183 1.66 -12.15 11.85
C LEU A 183 2.77 -11.65 12.78
N GLU A 184 3.64 -12.54 13.23
CA GLU A 184 4.79 -12.21 14.09
C GLU A 184 5.77 -11.27 13.38
N ARG A 185 6.16 -11.60 12.13
CA ARG A 185 7.02 -10.76 11.28
C ARG A 185 6.45 -9.35 11.12
N GLY A 186 5.15 -9.23 10.90
CA GLY A 186 4.48 -7.93 10.83
C GLY A 186 4.46 -7.20 12.17
N SER A 187 4.22 -7.91 13.27
CA SER A 187 4.03 -7.28 14.59
C SER A 187 5.30 -6.62 15.14
N VAL A 188 6.48 -7.05 14.68
CA VAL A 188 7.77 -6.45 15.04
C VAL A 188 8.20 -5.30 14.13
N MET A 189 7.45 -4.98 13.07
CA MET A 189 7.76 -3.84 12.20
C MET A 189 7.68 -2.51 12.96
N THR A 190 8.48 -1.54 12.51
CA THR A 190 8.57 -0.21 13.13
C THR A 190 7.73 0.85 12.43
N VAL A 191 6.92 0.46 11.45
CA VAL A 191 6.05 1.37 10.67
C VAL A 191 4.74 0.67 10.32
N ASP A 192 3.64 1.40 10.46
CA ASP A 192 2.36 1.04 9.89
C ASP A 192 2.26 1.64 8.49
N LEU A 193 2.37 0.77 7.47
CA LEU A 193 2.33 1.17 6.07
C LEU A 193 0.93 1.67 5.65
N PHE A 194 -0.13 1.27 6.36
CA PHE A 194 -1.50 1.69 6.09
C PHE A 194 -1.95 2.90 6.93
N GLY A 195 -1.03 3.46 7.73
CA GLY A 195 -1.19 4.76 8.38
C GLY A 195 -0.95 5.92 7.41
N ASP A 196 -0.34 7.01 7.89
CA ASP A 196 0.12 8.14 7.06
C ASP A 196 1.51 7.90 6.44
N TRP A 197 1.79 6.67 6.02
CA TRP A 197 3.06 6.33 5.40
C TRP A 197 3.17 6.95 4.00
N ASP A 198 4.33 7.54 3.71
CA ASP A 198 4.63 8.17 2.43
C ASP A 198 5.76 7.38 1.73
N PRO A 199 5.42 6.55 0.72
CA PRO A 199 6.40 5.68 0.07
C PRO A 199 7.43 6.46 -0.76
N TRP A 200 7.08 7.66 -1.22
CA TRP A 200 7.98 8.48 -2.04
C TRP A 200 9.27 8.87 -1.31
N LYS A 201 9.22 8.94 0.03
CA LYS A 201 10.39 9.19 0.88
C LYS A 201 11.42 8.06 0.88
N VAL A 202 11.06 6.88 0.37
CA VAL A 202 11.94 5.70 0.37
C VAL A 202 12.13 5.08 -1.01
N MET A 203 11.51 5.61 -2.06
CA MET A 203 11.63 5.06 -3.43
C MET A 203 13.06 5.02 -3.96
N GLU A 204 13.88 6.01 -3.58
CA GLU A 204 15.28 6.10 -4.03
C GLU A 204 16.23 5.23 -3.20
N LEU A 205 15.78 4.69 -2.06
CA LEU A 205 16.61 3.87 -1.20
C LEU A 205 16.70 2.44 -1.75
N PRO A 206 17.83 1.72 -1.53
CA PRO A 206 17.90 0.29 -1.82
C PRO A 206 16.78 -0.47 -1.12
N LEU A 207 16.12 -1.41 -1.83
CA LEU A 207 14.99 -2.17 -1.28
C LEU A 207 15.33 -2.86 0.05
N GLU A 208 16.53 -3.45 0.15
CA GLU A 208 16.97 -4.11 1.38
C GLU A 208 17.19 -3.13 2.53
N ASP A 209 17.58 -1.89 2.25
CA ASP A 209 17.72 -0.86 3.28
C ASP A 209 16.35 -0.41 3.78
N VAL A 210 15.34 -0.32 2.90
CA VAL A 210 13.95 -0.06 3.30
C VAL A 210 13.45 -1.18 4.22
N ARG A 211 13.68 -2.44 3.86
CA ARG A 211 13.33 -3.60 4.72
C ARG A 211 14.00 -3.52 6.09
N ARG A 212 15.30 -3.21 6.13
CA ARG A 212 16.07 -3.04 7.38
C ARG A 212 15.53 -1.89 8.22
N MET A 213 15.28 -0.73 7.62
CA MET A 213 14.72 0.45 8.29
C MET A 213 13.37 0.17 8.95
N TYR A 214 12.56 -0.68 8.34
CA TYR A 214 11.21 -1.03 8.81
C TYR A 214 11.18 -2.26 9.71
N ASN A 215 12.36 -2.83 10.03
CA ASN A 215 12.52 -4.06 10.80
C ASN A 215 11.75 -5.25 10.20
N ILE A 216 11.75 -5.36 8.87
CA ILE A 216 11.14 -6.50 8.17
C ILE A 216 12.11 -7.67 8.23
N GLN A 217 11.76 -8.68 9.02
CA GLN A 217 12.51 -9.91 9.13
C GLN A 217 12.34 -10.76 7.86
N PRO A 218 13.33 -11.59 7.46
CA PRO A 218 13.15 -12.56 6.37
C PRO A 218 12.04 -13.58 6.68
N GLU A 219 11.53 -14.27 5.65
CA GLU A 219 10.49 -15.32 5.80
C GLU A 219 11.00 -16.63 6.41
#